data_AF-E6PIV6-F1
#
_entry.id   AF-E6PIV6-F1
#
_cell.length_a   1.000
_cell.length_b   1.000
_cell.length_c   1.000
_cell.angle_alpha   90.00
_cell.angle_beta   90.00
_cell.angle_gamma   90.00
#
_symmetry.space_group_name_H-M   'P 1'
#
loop_
_entity.id
_entity.type
_entity.pdbx_description
1 polymer ?
#
loop_
_entity_poly.entity_id
_entity_poly.type
_entity_poly.pdbx_seq_one_letter_code
_entity_poly.pdbx_strand_id
1 'polypeptide(L)'
;MTDRLKIVDSEGDWERVLSAAAAVQRIVPDAILVGGSAAALYAKHRFSADDDHVLAELKPRFERVLSDLEEVAGWTTNRLRPPVLILGRFEGVDTGIRQLRRSAPLETTTVAGSFGIITVPTLGLD
;
A
#
# COMPACT_ATOMS: atom_id res chain seq x y z
N MET A 1 -21.61 -0.59 -13.41
CA MET A 1 -20.65 0.52 -13.51
C MET A 1 -19.28 -0.09 -13.59
N THR A 2 -18.76 -0.19 -14.81
CA THR A 2 -17.47 -0.83 -15.11
C THR A 2 -16.39 -0.12 -14.32
N ASP A 3 -15.76 -0.88 -13.41
CA ASP A 3 -14.56 -0.47 -12.71
C ASP A 3 -13.49 -0.21 -13.79
N ARG A 4 -13.31 1.07 -14.15
CA ARG A 4 -12.19 1.47 -14.99
C ARG A 4 -10.99 1.18 -14.14
N LEU A 5 -10.30 0.09 -14.47
CA LEU A 5 -8.91 -0.10 -14.13
C LEU A 5 -8.22 1.25 -14.35
N LYS A 6 -7.90 1.96 -13.27
CA LYS A 6 -7.16 3.23 -13.36
C LYS A 6 -5.75 2.83 -13.78
N ILE A 7 -5.55 2.78 -15.09
CA ILE A 7 -4.23 2.55 -15.67
C ILE A 7 -3.44 3.82 -15.42
N VAL A 8 -2.20 3.65 -14.99
CA VAL A 8 -1.26 4.74 -14.84
C VAL A 8 -0.83 5.16 -16.25
N ASP A 9 -1.13 6.40 -16.64
CA ASP A 9 -0.96 6.87 -18.02
C ASP A 9 0.47 7.39 -18.31
N SER A 10 1.37 7.38 -17.31
CA SER A 10 2.77 7.82 -17.46
C SER A 10 3.74 7.20 -16.44
N GLU A 11 5.04 7.18 -16.74
CA GLU A 11 6.10 6.76 -15.80
C GLU A 11 6.13 7.64 -14.53
N GLY A 12 5.82 8.94 -14.66
CA GLY A 12 5.77 9.86 -13.53
C GLY A 12 4.63 9.57 -12.55
N ASP A 13 3.47 9.16 -13.04
CA ASP A 13 2.36 8.75 -12.19
C ASP A 13 2.68 7.43 -11.44
N TRP A 14 3.50 6.56 -12.04
CA TRP A 14 3.93 5.32 -11.38
C TRP A 14 4.92 5.59 -10.26
N GLU A 15 5.90 6.46 -10.50
CA GLU A 15 6.85 6.87 -9.46
C GLU A 15 6.15 7.56 -8.28
N ARG A 16 5.07 8.32 -8.54
CA ARG A 16 4.22 8.89 -7.49
C ARG A 16 3.56 7.80 -6.64
N VAL A 17 2.99 6.76 -7.24
CA VAL A 17 2.38 5.64 -6.50
C VAL A 17 3.42 4.95 -5.61
N LEU A 18 4.61 4.68 -6.14
CA LEU A 18 5.68 4.07 -5.35
C LEU A 18 6.19 4.97 -4.23
N SER A 19 6.28 6.28 -4.47
CA SER A 19 6.68 7.25 -3.46
C SER A 19 5.65 7.35 -2.32
N ALA A 20 4.36 7.30 -2.67
CA ALA A 20 3.27 7.24 -1.69
C ALA A 20 3.35 5.95 -0.87
N ALA A 21 3.51 4.79 -1.51
CA ALA A 21 3.64 3.51 -0.82
C ALA A 21 4.85 3.47 0.13
N ALA A 22 6.01 3.97 -0.28
CA ALA A 22 7.20 4.06 0.56
C ALA A 22 6.98 5.01 1.76
N ALA A 23 6.27 6.12 1.56
CA ALA A 23 5.93 7.05 2.62
C ALA A 23 4.91 6.46 3.61
N VAL A 24 3.89 5.75 3.13
CA VAL A 24 2.92 5.02 3.97
C VAL A 24 3.64 3.98 4.83
N GLN A 25 4.62 3.25 4.29
CA GLN A 25 5.44 2.34 5.10
C GLN A 25 6.31 3.04 6.13
N ARG A 26 6.69 4.32 5.94
CA ARG A 26 7.37 5.08 7.00
C ARG A 26 6.43 5.47 8.14
N ILE A 27 5.15 5.71 7.82
CA ILE A 27 4.10 6.00 8.82
C ILE A 27 3.68 4.71 9.53
N VAL A 28 3.58 3.60 8.80
CA VAL A 28 3.19 2.28 9.29
C VAL A 28 4.30 1.27 8.94
N PRO A 29 5.39 1.18 9.74
CA PRO A 29 6.60 0.41 9.42
C PRO A 29 6.40 -1.07 9.07
N ASP A 30 5.39 -1.70 9.66
CA ASP A 30 5.13 -3.13 9.49
C ASP A 30 4.16 -3.42 8.32
N ALA A 31 3.78 -2.39 7.55
CA ALA A 31 2.88 -2.52 6.42
C ALA A 31 3.63 -3.08 5.20
N ILE A 32 3.04 -4.07 4.53
CA ILE A 32 3.61 -4.72 3.35
C ILE A 32 2.76 -4.32 2.14
N LEU A 33 3.38 -3.75 1.11
CA LEU A 33 2.69 -3.41 -0.14
C LEU A 33 2.30 -4.71 -0.88
N VAL A 34 1.04 -4.83 -1.27
CA VAL A 34 0.47 -5.99 -1.98
C VAL A 34 -0.33 -5.55 -3.21
N GLY A 35 -1.02 -6.50 -3.85
CA GLY A 35 -1.94 -6.20 -4.94
C GLY A 35 -1.24 -5.83 -6.25
N GLY A 36 -1.90 -4.99 -7.05
CA GLY A 36 -1.44 -4.61 -8.38
C GLY A 36 -0.09 -3.93 -8.38
N SER A 37 0.16 -3.01 -7.44
CA SER A 37 1.44 -2.30 -7.30
C SER A 37 2.60 -3.20 -6.93
N ALA A 38 2.41 -4.14 -6.00
CA ALA A 38 3.45 -5.12 -5.69
C ALA A 38 3.76 -6.03 -6.88
N ALA A 39 2.73 -6.49 -7.61
CA ALA A 39 2.92 -7.31 -8.81
C ALA A 39 3.61 -6.54 -9.94
N ALA A 40 3.28 -5.25 -10.11
CA ALA A 40 3.86 -4.35 -11.12
C ALA A 40 5.38 -4.19 -10.96
N LEU A 41 5.87 -4.12 -9.72
CA LEU A 41 7.31 -4.06 -9.41
C LEU A 41 8.09 -5.27 -9.94
N TYR A 42 7.44 -6.42 -10.06
CA TYR A 42 8.03 -7.63 -10.65
C TYR A 42 7.78 -7.75 -12.16
N ALA A 43 6.56 -7.45 -12.60
CA ALA A 43 6.10 -7.78 -13.94
C ALA A 43 6.49 -6.74 -15.02
N LYS A 44 7.01 -5.55 -14.65
CA LYS A 44 7.58 -4.48 -15.53
C LYS A 44 6.76 -4.03 -16.76
N HIS A 45 5.55 -4.54 -16.97
CA HIS A 45 4.72 -4.30 -18.17
C HIS A 45 3.32 -3.77 -17.84
N ARG A 46 2.99 -3.61 -16.55
CA ARG A 46 1.72 -3.06 -16.08
C ARG A 46 1.96 -2.20 -14.85
N PHE A 47 1.36 -1.02 -14.80
CA PHE A 47 1.36 -0.14 -13.64
C PHE A 47 0.00 -0.16 -12.93
N SER A 48 -0.02 0.03 -11.60
CA SER A 48 -1.23 0.22 -10.79
C SER A 48 -1.29 1.66 -10.30
N ALA A 49 -2.48 2.24 -10.22
CA ALA A 49 -2.68 3.64 -9.81
C ALA A 49 -2.96 3.82 -8.31
N ASP A 50 -2.89 2.73 -7.55
CA ASP A 50 -3.20 2.66 -6.12
C ASP A 50 -2.11 1.90 -5.36
N ASP A 51 -2.06 2.11 -4.05
CA ASP A 51 -1.29 1.26 -3.16
C ASP A 51 -2.22 0.59 -2.13
N ASP A 52 -2.04 -0.71 -1.97
CA ASP A 52 -2.75 -1.50 -0.98
C ASP A 52 -1.71 -2.17 -0.10
N HIS A 53 -1.85 -2.02 1.20
CA HIS A 53 -0.97 -2.59 2.20
C HIS A 53 -1.72 -3.59 3.08
N VAL A 54 -1.01 -4.63 3.50
CA VAL A 54 -1.45 -5.51 4.58
C VAL A 54 -0.59 -5.29 5.81
N LEU A 55 -1.23 -5.38 6.97
CA LEU A 55 -0.60 -5.29 8.29
C LEU A 55 -1.07 -6.47 9.14
N ALA A 56 -0.12 -7.21 9.71
CA ALA A 56 -0.40 -8.37 10.55
C ALA A 56 -1.17 -7.98 11.82
N GLU A 57 -0.83 -6.84 12.41
CA GLU A 57 -1.37 -6.37 13.69
C GLU A 57 -2.31 -5.16 13.53
N LEU A 58 -3.05 -5.06 12.42
CA LEU A 58 -3.98 -3.94 12.25
C LEU A 58 -5.10 -3.99 13.28
N LYS A 59 -5.68 -5.17 13.54
CA LYS A 59 -6.79 -5.32 14.49
C LYS A 59 -6.52 -4.71 15.87
N PRO A 60 -5.44 -5.09 16.58
CA PRO A 60 -5.14 -4.52 17.89
C PRO A 60 -4.61 -3.09 17.83
N ARG A 61 -4.14 -2.62 16.66
CA ARG A 61 -3.53 -1.28 16.49
C ARG A 61 -4.42 -0.31 15.72
N PHE A 62 -5.68 -0.66 15.42
CA PHE A 62 -6.50 0.04 14.44
C PHE A 62 -6.56 1.55 14.69
N GLU A 63 -6.94 1.94 15.92
CA GLU A 63 -7.07 3.36 16.30
C GLU A 63 -5.73 4.11 16.22
N ARG A 64 -4.63 3.45 16.63
CA ARG A 64 -3.29 4.03 16.54
C ARG A 64 -2.90 4.25 15.08
N VAL A 65 -3.05 3.24 14.24
CA VAL A 65 -2.71 3.33 12.81
C VAL A 65 -3.56 4.39 12.11
N LEU A 66 -4.85 4.50 12.45
CA LEU A 66 -5.70 5.55 11.92
C LEU A 66 -5.22 6.94 12.36
N SER A 67 -4.94 7.13 13.65
CA SER A 67 -4.40 8.39 14.18
C SER A 67 -3.09 8.79 13.50
N ASP A 68 -2.15 7.85 13.40
CA ASP A 68 -0.83 8.08 12.78
C ASP A 68 -0.99 8.52 11.31
N LEU A 69 -1.98 8.00 10.57
CA LEU A 69 -2.27 8.43 9.20
C LEU A 69 -2.93 9.81 9.15
N GLU A 70 -3.91 10.07 10.02
CA GLU A 70 -4.67 11.33 10.04
C GLU A 70 -3.84 12.53 10.53
N GLU A 71 -2.74 12.29 11.25
CA GLU A 71 -1.78 13.32 11.65
C GLU A 71 -0.87 13.80 10.49
N VAL A 72 -0.76 13.04 9.41
CA VAL A 72 0.15 13.34 8.30
C VAL A 72 -0.55 14.19 7.23
N ALA A 73 0.09 15.29 6.86
CA ALA A 73 -0.36 16.12 5.74
C ALA A 73 -0.45 15.29 4.45
N GLY A 74 -1.48 15.55 3.64
CA GLY A 74 -1.72 14.82 2.40
C GLY A 74 -2.53 13.53 2.56
N TRP A 75 -2.84 13.10 3.80
CA TRP A 75 -3.81 12.04 4.05
C TRP A 75 -5.26 12.55 4.05
N THR A 76 -6.18 11.75 3.54
CA THR A 76 -7.63 11.93 3.71
C THR A 76 -8.31 10.58 3.87
N THR A 77 -8.99 10.36 4.99
CA THR A 77 -9.75 9.13 5.23
C THR A 77 -11.01 9.10 4.37
N ASN A 78 -11.14 8.05 3.55
CA ASN A 78 -12.27 7.86 2.63
C ASN A 78 -13.29 6.86 3.18
N ARG A 79 -12.81 5.77 3.78
CA ARG A 79 -13.68 4.70 4.31
C ARG A 79 -12.97 3.92 5.40
N LEU A 80 -13.70 3.63 6.46
CA LEU A 80 -13.25 2.76 7.54
C LEU A 80 -14.13 1.50 7.60
N ARG A 81 -13.51 0.38 8.00
CA ARG A 81 -14.22 -0.77 8.55
C ARG A 81 -13.39 -1.31 9.71
N PRO A 82 -13.54 -0.72 10.91
CA PRO A 82 -12.84 -1.19 12.09
C PRO A 82 -13.18 -2.66 12.38
N PRO A 83 -12.22 -3.47 12.89
CA PRO A 83 -10.80 -3.15 13.08
C PRO A 83 -9.91 -3.64 11.91
N VAL A 84 -10.44 -3.76 10.69
CA VAL A 84 -9.80 -4.57 9.61
C VAL A 84 -9.45 -3.81 8.34
N LEU A 85 -9.89 -2.55 8.19
CA LEU A 85 -9.69 -1.78 6.96
C LEU A 85 -9.69 -0.28 7.23
N ILE A 86 -8.66 0.37 6.70
CA ILE A 86 -8.57 1.82 6.53
C ILE A 86 -8.36 2.07 5.04
N LEU A 87 -9.23 2.86 4.42
CA LEU A 87 -9.04 3.35 3.05
C LEU A 87 -8.99 4.87 3.10
N GLY A 88 -8.01 5.43 2.40
CA GLY A 88 -7.84 6.86 2.27
C GLY A 88 -7.26 7.22 0.91
N ARG A 89 -6.85 8.48 0.82
CA ARG A 89 -6.06 9.00 -0.27
C ARG A 89 -4.84 9.67 0.34
N PHE A 90 -3.64 9.26 -0.05
CA PHE A 90 -2.38 9.82 0.43
C PHE A 90 -1.60 10.45 -0.71
N GLU A 91 -1.26 11.73 -0.61
CA GLU A 91 -0.53 12.46 -1.67
C GLU A 91 -1.17 12.29 -3.05
N GLY A 92 -2.50 12.19 -3.07
CA GLY A 92 -3.33 11.98 -4.26
C GLY A 92 -3.33 10.57 -4.86
N VAL A 93 -2.79 9.57 -4.17
CA VAL A 93 -2.87 8.13 -4.52
C VAL A 93 -3.95 7.49 -3.66
N ASP A 94 -4.77 6.62 -4.24
CA ASP A 94 -5.75 5.86 -3.45
C ASP A 94 -4.99 4.80 -2.64
N THR A 95 -5.12 4.83 -1.32
CA THR A 95 -4.31 4.04 -0.37
C THR A 95 -5.16 3.18 0.53
N GLY A 96 -4.81 1.89 0.67
CA GLY A 96 -5.47 0.97 1.59
C GLY A 96 -4.53 0.35 2.63
N ILE A 97 -5.01 0.21 3.87
CA ILE A 97 -4.37 -0.63 4.90
C ILE A 97 -5.38 -1.67 5.39
N ARG A 98 -4.98 -2.94 5.29
CA ARG A 98 -5.85 -4.10 5.53
C ARG A 98 -5.24 -5.03 6.56
N GLN A 99 -6.09 -5.62 7.37
CA GLN A 99 -5.68 -6.73 8.21
C GLN A 99 -5.24 -7.91 7.34
N LEU A 100 -4.03 -8.42 7.56
CA LEU A 100 -3.58 -9.67 6.96
C LEU A 100 -4.52 -10.81 7.38
N ARG A 101 -5.08 -11.53 6.40
CA ARG A 101 -6.07 -12.60 6.64
C ARG A 101 -5.47 -13.96 6.98
N ARG A 102 -4.18 -14.17 6.69
CA ARG A 102 -3.46 -15.42 6.98
C ARG A 102 -2.82 -15.37 8.35
N SER A 103 -2.70 -16.54 8.98
CA SER A 103 -1.97 -16.73 10.24
C SER A 103 -0.46 -16.83 10.05
N ALA A 104 0.00 -17.44 8.95
CA ALA A 104 1.41 -17.47 8.61
C ALA A 104 1.89 -16.07 8.19
N PRO A 105 3.10 -15.61 8.59
CA PRO A 105 3.68 -14.36 8.09
C PRO A 105 3.94 -14.43 6.58
N LEU A 106 3.79 -13.33 5.85
CA LEU A 106 4.24 -13.28 4.45
C LEU A 106 5.77 -13.34 4.41
N GLU A 107 6.32 -14.09 3.47
CA GLU A 107 7.73 -13.92 3.11
C GLU A 107 7.86 -12.61 2.33
N THR A 108 8.83 -11.78 2.71
CA THR A 108 8.97 -10.42 2.19
C THR A 108 10.37 -10.13 1.72
N THR A 109 10.49 -9.21 0.77
CA THR A 109 11.74 -8.61 0.33
C THR A 109 11.58 -7.10 0.22
N THR A 110 12.68 -6.38 0.11
CA THR A 110 12.71 -4.93 -0.09
C THR A 110 13.08 -4.58 -1.51
N VAL A 111 12.34 -3.66 -2.12
CA VAL A 111 12.67 -3.04 -3.40
C VAL A 111 13.09 -1.60 -3.15
N ALA A 112 14.25 -1.20 -3.67
CA ALA A 112 14.76 0.17 -3.58
C ALA A 112 14.73 0.87 -4.95
N GLY A 113 14.42 2.16 -4.96
CA GLY A 113 14.46 3.01 -6.15
C GLY A 113 14.52 4.49 -5.78
N SER A 114 14.31 5.38 -6.76
CA SER A 114 14.20 6.83 -6.54
C SER A 114 13.05 7.21 -5.60
N PHE A 115 12.01 6.38 -5.56
CA PHE A 115 10.86 6.47 -4.66
C PHE A 115 11.15 6.06 -3.20
N GLY A 116 12.36 5.55 -2.90
CA GLY A 116 12.73 5.03 -1.58
C GLY A 116 12.72 3.51 -1.50
N ILE A 117 12.46 2.97 -0.30
CA ILE A 117 12.46 1.53 -0.02
C ILE A 117 11.02 1.09 0.28
N ILE A 118 10.60 -0.01 -0.35
CA ILE A 118 9.27 -0.61 -0.17
C ILE A 118 9.45 -2.09 0.17
N THR A 119 8.80 -2.53 1.23
CA THR A 119 8.63 -3.95 1.59
C THR A 119 7.46 -4.54 0.81
N VAL A 120 7.70 -5.64 0.10
CA VAL A 120 6.73 -6.39 -0.73
C VAL A 120 6.82 -7.88 -0.43
N PRO A 121 5.80 -8.70 -0.74
CA PRO A 121 5.93 -10.14 -0.73
C PRO A 121 7.02 -10.61 -1.68
N THR A 122 7.77 -11.66 -1.32
CA THR A 122 8.58 -12.38 -2.31
C THR A 122 7.69 -12.95 -3.42
N LEU A 123 8.22 -13.01 -4.64
CA LEU A 123 7.63 -13.89 -5.65
C LEU A 123 7.80 -15.32 -5.14
N GLY A 124 6.69 -15.97 -4.77
CA GLY A 124 6.67 -17.42 -4.60
C GLY A 124 6.99 -18.06 -5.95
N LEU A 125 8.25 -18.41 -6.14
CA LEU A 125 8.74 -19.20 -7.27
C LEU A 125 8.91 -20.62 -6.75
N ASP A 126 7.79 -21.29 -6.49
CA ASP A 126 7.71 -22.70 -6.17
C ASP A 126 6.79 -23.41 -7.17
#